data_AF-A0A2L0N501-F1
#
_entry.id   AF-A0A2L0N501-F1
#
_cell.length_a   1.000
_cell.length_b   1.000
_cell.length_c   1.000
_cell.angle_alpha   90.00
_cell.angle_beta   90.00
_cell.angle_gamma   90.00
#
_symmetry.space_group_name_H-M   'P 1'
#
loop_
_entity.id
_entity.type
_entity.pdbx_description
1 polymer ?
#
loop_
_entity_poly.entity_id
_entity_poly.type
_entity_poly.pdbx_seq_one_letter_code
_entity_poly.pdbx_strand_id
1 'polypeptide(L)'
;MSNLTPVETWRAAVLGYWEGLDLQAAKQGQATGVKDTGNRAAVTGGKQMDAIQEVVAKLWRGDPDITLEVRTTGHNNLPAYFRPAKNWDLLVLYRGSLIAAMEFKSQRGPSFGNNFNNRTEEALGLAADSQMAAERGLFGELKPWFGFIMLVERAPGSLSAVKVPKNMPFPADPIFEGASYIGRYKIFFERMVKEGNYDAVALLTAEAGSEYFIEPSVSLSLANLEAAIRARIAYIKSLPDDVFDELTH
;
A
#
# COMPACT_ATOMS: atom_id res chain seq x y z
N MET A 1 8.78 -23.67 -12.92
CA MET A 1 8.77 -22.26 -13.36
C MET A 1 8.18 -21.45 -12.22
N SER A 2 8.73 -20.28 -11.91
CA SER A 2 8.19 -19.42 -10.86
C SER A 2 6.78 -18.97 -11.27
N ASN A 3 5.76 -19.22 -10.43
CA ASN A 3 4.39 -18.73 -10.61
C ASN A 3 4.24 -17.23 -10.29
N LEU A 4 5.34 -16.48 -10.22
CA LEU A 4 5.31 -15.03 -10.00
C LEU A 4 4.93 -14.29 -11.28
N THR A 5 4.32 -13.13 -11.10
CA THR A 5 4.02 -12.19 -12.17
C THR A 5 5.31 -11.79 -12.90
N PRO A 6 5.33 -11.76 -14.24
CA PRO A 6 6.51 -11.29 -14.98
C PRO A 6 6.91 -9.87 -14.57
N VAL A 7 8.21 -9.63 -14.39
CA VAL A 7 8.73 -8.30 -14.00
C VAL A 7 8.27 -7.19 -14.96
N GLU A 8 8.11 -7.50 -16.25
CA GLU A 8 7.64 -6.53 -17.25
C GLU A 8 6.21 -6.04 -16.98
N THR A 9 5.35 -6.86 -16.37
CA THR A 9 4.02 -6.42 -15.95
C THR A 9 4.12 -5.39 -14.82
N TRP A 10 5.02 -5.60 -13.86
CA TRP A 10 5.27 -4.64 -12.79
C TRP A 10 5.93 -3.35 -13.31
N ARG A 11 6.88 -3.46 -14.24
CA ARG A 11 7.50 -2.29 -14.91
C ARG A 11 6.49 -1.45 -15.66
N ALA A 12 5.61 -2.08 -16.45
CA ALA A 12 4.54 -1.39 -17.14
C ALA A 12 3.58 -0.68 -16.17
N ALA A 13 3.29 -1.30 -15.03
CA ALA A 13 2.45 -0.69 -13.99
C ALA A 13 3.13 0.52 -13.31
N VAL A 14 4.44 0.43 -13.03
CA VAL A 14 5.23 1.56 -12.49
C VAL A 14 5.33 2.70 -13.51
N LEU A 15 5.55 2.38 -14.79
CA LEU A 15 5.55 3.39 -15.86
C LEU A 15 4.19 4.09 -15.96
N GLY A 16 3.09 3.31 -15.93
CA GLY A 16 1.74 3.85 -15.97
C GLY A 16 1.42 4.81 -14.82
N TYR A 17 2.02 4.61 -13.64
CA TYR A 17 1.94 5.57 -12.54
C TYR A 17 2.57 6.92 -12.90
N TRP A 18 3.77 6.92 -13.48
CA TRP A 18 4.46 8.15 -13.88
C TRP A 18 3.74 8.87 -15.01
N GLU A 19 3.31 8.14 -16.04
CA GLU A 19 2.53 8.71 -17.15
C GLU A 19 1.21 9.31 -16.64
N GLY A 20 0.55 8.63 -15.69
CA GLY A 20 -0.66 9.12 -15.04
C GLY A 20 -0.44 10.45 -14.29
N LEU A 21 0.70 10.61 -13.62
CA LEU A 21 1.09 11.86 -12.96
C LEU A 21 1.28 13.00 -13.97
N ASP A 22 2.00 12.75 -15.07
CA ASP A 22 2.28 13.78 -16.07
C ASP A 22 1.00 14.23 -16.79
N LEU A 23 0.11 13.30 -17.11
CA LEU A 23 -1.20 13.61 -17.69
C LEU A 23 -2.06 14.46 -16.75
N GLN A 24 -2.03 14.20 -15.44
CA GLN A 24 -2.76 15.01 -14.47
C GLN A 24 -2.18 16.42 -14.35
N ALA A 25 -0.84 16.54 -14.32
CA ALA A 25 -0.17 17.84 -14.27
C ALA A 25 -0.47 18.68 -15.53
N ALA A 26 -0.46 18.06 -16.72
CA ALA A 26 -0.79 18.71 -17.98
C ALA A 26 -2.24 19.24 -17.99
N LYS A 27 -3.20 18.45 -17.49
CA LYS A 27 -4.61 18.87 -17.39
C LYS A 27 -4.81 20.04 -16.41
N GLN A 28 -4.12 20.03 -15.27
CA GLN A 28 -4.18 21.13 -14.31
C GLN A 28 -3.55 22.42 -14.87
N GLY A 29 -2.42 22.29 -15.58
CA GLY A 29 -1.74 23.41 -16.23
C GLY A 29 -2.54 24.06 -17.36
N GLN A 30 -3.40 23.30 -18.05
CA GLN A 30 -4.33 23.85 -19.05
C GLN A 30 -5.58 24.50 -18.43
N ALA A 31 -6.05 24.01 -17.29
CA ALA A 31 -7.29 24.49 -16.67
C ALA A 31 -7.11 25.74 -15.80
N THR A 32 -5.90 26.04 -15.33
CA THR A 32 -5.65 27.12 -14.35
C THR A 32 -4.49 28.00 -14.80
N GLY A 33 -4.77 29.01 -15.61
CA GLY A 33 -3.81 30.07 -15.98
C GLY A 33 -3.36 30.97 -14.81
N VAL A 34 -3.44 30.49 -13.56
CA VAL A 34 -3.05 31.21 -12.35
C VAL A 34 -2.18 30.27 -11.51
N LYS A 35 -0.86 30.54 -11.49
CA LYS A 35 0.08 29.96 -10.54
C LYS A 35 -0.18 30.55 -9.16
N ASP A 36 -1.19 30.06 -8.47
CA ASP A 36 -1.48 30.49 -7.11
C ASP A 36 -0.61 29.72 -6.10
N THR A 37 0.17 30.47 -5.34
CA THR A 37 1.16 30.03 -4.34
C THR A 37 0.50 29.55 -3.03
N GLY A 38 -0.46 28.63 -3.15
CA GLY A 38 -1.17 28.02 -2.02
C GLY A 38 -1.31 26.52 -2.24
N ASN A 39 -0.41 25.74 -1.66
CA ASN A 39 -0.22 24.31 -1.90
C ASN A 39 -1.32 23.42 -1.25
N ARG A 40 -2.59 23.64 -1.59
CA ARG A 40 -3.75 22.85 -1.13
C ARG A 40 -4.87 22.79 -2.18
N ALA A 41 -4.59 22.31 -3.37
CA ALA A 41 -5.61 21.87 -4.34
C ALA A 41 -5.01 21.02 -5.47
N ALA A 42 -4.35 19.91 -5.14
CA ALA A 42 -3.99 18.88 -6.12
C ALA A 42 -3.84 17.49 -5.46
N VAL A 43 -4.86 17.07 -4.70
CA VAL A 43 -5.04 15.66 -4.34
C VAL A 43 -6.37 15.21 -4.93
N THR A 44 -6.49 15.32 -6.26
CA THR A 44 -7.64 14.76 -6.98
C THR A 44 -7.33 13.31 -7.33
N GLY A 45 -7.72 12.42 -6.42
CA GLY A 45 -8.16 11.04 -6.66
C GLY A 45 -7.20 10.08 -7.34
N GLY A 46 -6.61 9.17 -6.55
CA GLY A 46 -6.46 7.71 -6.73
C GLY A 46 -5.94 7.10 -8.03
N LYS A 47 -6.24 7.69 -9.20
CA LYS A 47 -6.11 7.07 -10.51
C LYS A 47 -4.68 6.77 -10.97
N GLN A 48 -3.68 7.35 -10.30
CA GLN A 48 -2.28 7.14 -10.67
C GLN A 48 -1.81 5.72 -10.29
N MET A 49 -2.34 5.15 -9.21
CA MET A 49 -1.94 3.81 -8.76
C MET A 49 -2.77 2.69 -9.40
N ASP A 50 -3.75 3.02 -10.25
CA ASP A 50 -4.70 2.07 -10.85
C ASP A 50 -3.99 0.92 -11.58
N ALA A 51 -2.89 1.20 -12.30
CA ALA A 51 -2.15 0.18 -13.02
C ALA A 51 -1.52 -0.86 -12.07
N ILE A 52 -0.94 -0.42 -10.96
CA ILE A 52 -0.37 -1.30 -9.93
C ILE A 52 -1.49 -2.07 -9.21
N GLN A 53 -2.58 -1.37 -8.90
CA GLN A 53 -3.75 -1.96 -8.25
C GLN A 53 -4.39 -3.06 -9.12
N GLU A 54 -4.45 -2.88 -10.44
CA GLU A 54 -5.00 -3.88 -11.36
C GLU A 54 -4.10 -5.13 -11.46
N VAL A 55 -2.77 -4.99 -11.38
CA VAL A 55 -1.88 -6.16 -11.29
C VAL A 55 -2.17 -6.96 -10.02
N VAL A 56 -2.31 -6.29 -8.87
CA VAL A 56 -2.68 -6.94 -7.60
C VAL A 56 -4.08 -7.56 -7.66
N ALA A 57 -5.04 -6.89 -8.28
CA ALA A 57 -6.39 -7.42 -8.43
C ALA A 57 -6.41 -8.70 -9.28
N LYS A 58 -5.59 -8.77 -10.34
CA LYS A 58 -5.41 -9.98 -11.14
C LYS A 58 -4.78 -11.13 -10.36
N LEU A 59 -3.88 -10.84 -9.42
CA LEU A 59 -3.32 -11.86 -8.52
C LEU A 59 -4.41 -12.49 -7.65
N TRP A 60 -5.27 -11.68 -7.06
CA TRP A 60 -6.42 -12.17 -6.27
C TRP A 60 -7.42 -12.96 -7.11
N ARG A 61 -7.70 -12.53 -8.35
CA ARG A 61 -8.59 -13.24 -9.28
C ARG A 61 -7.95 -14.47 -9.95
N GLY A 62 -6.65 -14.67 -9.76
CA GLY A 62 -5.84 -15.54 -10.61
C GLY A 62 -5.92 -17.03 -10.30
N ASP A 63 -6.57 -17.42 -9.20
CA ASP A 63 -6.74 -18.83 -8.82
C ASP A 63 -8.05 -19.38 -9.42
N PRO A 64 -8.00 -20.43 -10.27
CA PRO A 64 -9.18 -20.92 -10.98
C PRO A 64 -10.13 -21.75 -10.10
N ASP A 65 -9.70 -22.24 -8.94
CA ASP A 65 -10.54 -23.11 -8.10
C ASP A 65 -11.34 -22.34 -7.05
N ILE A 66 -11.21 -21.00 -7.01
CA ILE A 66 -11.97 -20.15 -6.10
C ILE A 66 -12.38 -18.85 -6.78
N THR A 67 -13.67 -18.54 -6.67
CA THR A 67 -14.21 -17.27 -7.18
C THR A 67 -14.18 -16.22 -6.07
N LEU A 68 -13.27 -15.26 -6.20
CA LEU A 68 -13.16 -14.12 -5.29
C LEU A 68 -13.77 -12.86 -5.92
N GLU A 69 -14.59 -12.16 -5.15
CA GLU A 69 -15.05 -10.83 -5.54
C GLU A 69 -13.98 -9.80 -5.17
N VAL A 70 -13.32 -9.23 -6.19
CA VAL A 70 -12.25 -8.24 -6.01
C VAL A 70 -12.73 -6.87 -6.45
N ARG A 71 -12.91 -5.96 -5.49
CA ARG A 71 -13.38 -4.59 -5.71
C ARG A 71 -12.21 -3.61 -5.71
N THR A 72 -12.01 -2.92 -6.84
CA THR A 72 -10.97 -1.89 -7.04
C THR A 72 -11.53 -0.49 -7.30
N THR A 73 -12.83 -0.38 -7.56
CA THR A 73 -13.50 0.86 -7.92
C THR A 73 -14.74 1.06 -7.09
N GLY A 74 -15.07 2.31 -6.75
CA GLY A 74 -16.29 2.68 -6.04
C GLY A 74 -16.07 3.01 -4.56
N HIS A 75 -17.14 2.91 -3.78
CA HIS A 75 -17.15 3.16 -2.33
C HIS A 75 -16.85 1.87 -1.57
N ASN A 76 -15.59 1.44 -1.57
CA ASN A 76 -15.03 0.33 -0.81
C ASN A 76 -14.95 0.63 0.70
N ASN A 77 -16.04 1.13 1.27
CA ASN A 77 -16.11 1.48 2.69
C ASN A 77 -16.21 0.21 3.53
N LEU A 78 -15.27 0.06 4.44
CA LEU A 78 -15.33 -0.89 5.54
C LEU A 78 -15.62 -0.14 6.85
N PRO A 79 -16.34 -0.75 7.81
CA PRO A 79 -16.39 -0.22 9.17
C PRO A 79 -14.96 -0.10 9.71
N ALA A 80 -14.75 0.93 10.54
CA ALA A 80 -13.52 1.14 11.26
C ALA A 80 -13.85 1.31 12.76
N TYR A 81 -12.84 1.33 13.61
CA TYR A 81 -13.05 1.38 15.05
C TYR A 81 -13.02 2.81 15.60
N PHE A 82 -12.01 3.60 15.22
CA PHE A 82 -11.85 4.97 15.74
C PHE A 82 -12.62 6.01 14.93
N ARG A 83 -13.25 5.60 13.83
CA ARG A 83 -14.10 6.41 12.96
C ARG A 83 -15.18 5.54 12.30
N PRO A 84 -16.25 6.13 11.74
CA PRO A 84 -17.37 5.35 11.22
C PRO A 84 -16.99 4.37 10.10
N ALA A 85 -16.09 4.77 9.20
CA ALA A 85 -15.69 3.96 8.07
C ALA A 85 -14.34 4.40 7.47
N LYS A 86 -13.72 3.49 6.71
CA LYS A 86 -12.57 3.75 5.82
C LYS A 86 -12.87 3.19 4.43
N ASN A 87 -12.70 4.03 3.42
CA ASN A 87 -12.70 3.61 2.02
C ASN A 87 -11.34 3.02 1.63
N TRP A 88 -11.28 1.73 1.33
CA TRP A 88 -10.05 1.03 0.93
C TRP A 88 -9.82 1.05 -0.58
N ASP A 89 -8.56 1.01 -1.01
CA ASP A 89 -8.25 0.99 -2.44
C ASP A 89 -8.65 -0.36 -3.08
N LEU A 90 -8.40 -1.48 -2.38
CA LEU A 90 -8.79 -2.82 -2.85
C LEU A 90 -9.41 -3.64 -1.72
N LEU A 91 -10.56 -4.27 -2.01
CA LEU A 91 -11.21 -5.26 -1.14
C LEU A 91 -11.32 -6.61 -1.84
N VAL A 92 -11.21 -7.68 -1.07
CA VAL A 92 -11.41 -9.05 -1.54
C VAL A 92 -12.43 -9.74 -0.64
N LEU A 93 -13.52 -10.19 -1.24
CA LEU A 93 -14.60 -10.90 -0.58
C LEU A 93 -14.67 -12.34 -1.10
N TYR A 94 -15.00 -13.26 -0.20
CA TYR A 94 -15.40 -14.63 -0.53
C TYR A 94 -16.73 -14.92 0.14
N ARG A 95 -17.74 -15.36 -0.63
CA ARG A 95 -19.12 -15.59 -0.16
C ARG A 95 -19.74 -14.39 0.58
N GLY A 96 -19.34 -13.16 0.21
CA GLY A 96 -19.80 -11.93 0.86
C GLY A 96 -18.98 -11.50 2.09
N SER A 97 -18.06 -12.34 2.57
CA SER A 97 -17.24 -12.09 3.76
C SER A 97 -15.86 -11.53 3.40
N LEU A 98 -15.33 -10.63 4.23
CA LEU A 98 -14.06 -9.95 4.01
C LEU A 98 -12.86 -10.86 4.29
N ILE A 99 -12.12 -11.22 3.24
CA ILE A 99 -10.91 -12.04 3.38
C ILE A 99 -9.62 -11.22 3.29
N ALA A 100 -9.64 -10.09 2.60
CA ALA A 100 -8.49 -9.18 2.52
C ALA A 100 -8.87 -7.73 2.17
N ALA A 101 -8.05 -6.79 2.62
CA ALA A 101 -8.11 -5.37 2.24
C ALA A 101 -6.69 -4.81 2.02
N MET A 102 -6.52 -3.93 1.03
CA MET A 102 -5.22 -3.35 0.70
C MET A 102 -5.29 -1.86 0.40
N GLU A 103 -4.23 -1.15 0.77
CA GLU A 103 -4.04 0.28 0.49
C GLU A 103 -2.80 0.49 -0.40
N PHE A 104 -2.90 1.45 -1.32
CA PHE A 104 -1.87 1.78 -2.28
C PHE A 104 -1.52 3.26 -2.11
N LYS A 105 -0.26 3.52 -1.78
CA LYS A 105 0.25 4.89 -1.66
C LYS A 105 1.47 5.09 -2.53
N SER A 106 1.69 6.35 -2.83
CA SER A 106 2.90 6.81 -3.45
C SER A 106 3.37 8.13 -2.86
N GLN A 107 4.64 8.43 -3.12
CA GLN A 107 5.27 9.68 -2.74
C GLN A 107 6.20 10.15 -3.85
N ARG A 108 5.99 11.40 -4.27
CA ARG A 108 6.89 12.18 -5.13
C ARG A 108 7.40 13.41 -4.37
N GLY A 109 8.56 13.91 -4.75
CA GLY A 109 9.10 15.19 -4.32
C GLY A 109 8.28 16.39 -4.81
N PRO A 110 8.70 17.61 -4.43
CA PRO A 110 9.97 17.93 -3.77
C PRO A 110 9.93 17.82 -2.23
N SER A 111 8.76 17.75 -1.61
CA SER A 111 8.62 17.81 -0.14
C SER A 111 8.72 16.44 0.54
N PHE A 112 9.88 15.78 0.41
CA PHE A 112 10.07 14.40 0.92
C PHE A 112 9.84 14.26 2.43
N GLY A 113 10.22 15.26 3.24
CA GLY A 113 10.02 15.21 4.70
C GLY A 113 8.56 15.28 5.13
N ASN A 114 7.81 16.25 4.60
CA ASN A 114 6.39 16.38 4.92
C ASN A 114 5.61 15.18 4.40
N ASN A 115 5.91 14.72 3.17
CA ASN A 115 5.26 13.56 2.60
C ASN A 115 5.58 12.29 3.43
N PHE A 116 6.83 12.11 3.86
CA PHE A 116 7.21 10.96 4.67
C PHE A 116 6.41 10.90 5.97
N ASN A 117 6.35 12.02 6.70
CA ASN A 117 5.61 12.09 7.97
C ASN A 117 4.12 11.82 7.74
N ASN A 118 3.50 12.48 6.77
CA ASN A 118 2.07 12.30 6.48
C ASN A 118 1.75 10.85 6.10
N ARG A 119 2.54 10.23 5.21
CA ARG A 119 2.29 8.84 4.77
C ARG A 119 2.54 7.83 5.89
N THR A 120 3.52 8.09 6.75
CA THR A 120 3.78 7.26 7.92
C THR A 120 2.61 7.31 8.90
N GLU A 121 2.09 8.51 9.19
CA GLU A 121 0.90 8.68 10.05
C GLU A 121 -0.36 8.07 9.44
N GLU A 122 -0.58 8.22 8.12
CA GLU A 122 -1.70 7.60 7.42
C GLU A 122 -1.63 6.06 7.50
N ALA A 123 -0.45 5.47 7.28
CA ALA A 123 -0.26 4.03 7.36
C ALA A 123 -0.42 3.52 8.80
N LEU A 124 0.19 4.19 9.79
CA LEU A 124 0.02 3.86 11.21
C LEU A 124 -1.45 3.93 11.65
N GLY A 125 -2.13 5.02 11.29
CA GLY A 125 -3.54 5.22 11.61
C GLY A 125 -4.43 4.18 10.95
N LEU A 126 -4.16 3.84 9.68
CA LEU A 126 -4.87 2.77 8.98
C LEU A 126 -4.71 1.43 9.70
N ALA A 127 -3.47 1.05 10.04
CA ALA A 127 -3.19 -0.20 10.72
C ALA A 127 -3.85 -0.26 12.11
N ALA A 128 -3.69 0.77 12.94
CA ALA A 128 -4.29 0.77 14.28
C ALA A 128 -5.82 0.65 14.23
N ASP A 129 -6.46 1.36 13.31
CA ASP A 129 -7.91 1.36 13.12
C ASP A 129 -8.40 0.01 12.58
N SER A 130 -7.71 -0.58 11.60
CA SER A 130 -8.10 -1.85 11.00
C SER A 130 -7.85 -3.06 11.91
N GLN A 131 -6.74 -3.06 12.64
CA GLN A 131 -6.44 -4.11 13.62
C GLN A 131 -7.46 -4.09 14.76
N MET A 132 -7.76 -2.91 15.31
CA MET A 132 -8.78 -2.79 16.36
C MET A 132 -10.17 -3.16 15.84
N ALA A 133 -10.53 -2.79 14.61
CA ALA A 133 -11.80 -3.23 14.01
C ALA A 133 -11.90 -4.76 13.91
N ALA A 134 -10.83 -5.44 13.52
CA ALA A 134 -10.77 -6.89 13.47
C ALA A 134 -10.84 -7.52 14.88
N GLU A 135 -10.07 -7.02 15.85
CA GLU A 135 -10.08 -7.48 17.25
C GLU A 135 -11.46 -7.33 17.92
N ARG A 136 -12.27 -6.38 17.45
CA ARG A 136 -13.63 -6.13 17.95
C ARG A 136 -14.71 -6.87 17.17
N GLY A 137 -14.32 -7.75 16.25
CA GLY A 137 -15.24 -8.58 15.47
C GLY A 137 -16.05 -7.80 14.43
N LEU A 138 -15.62 -6.61 14.01
CA LEU A 138 -16.37 -5.81 13.02
C LEU A 138 -16.36 -6.44 11.61
N PHE A 139 -15.57 -7.49 11.40
CA PHE A 139 -15.44 -8.23 10.14
C PHE A 139 -15.77 -9.72 10.29
N GLY A 140 -16.34 -10.14 11.42
CA GLY A 140 -16.43 -11.56 11.84
C GLY A 140 -15.22 -11.99 12.66
N GLU A 141 -15.17 -13.28 13.04
CA GLU A 141 -14.06 -13.87 13.81
C GLU A 141 -12.82 -14.14 12.95
N LEU A 142 -13.01 -14.41 11.65
CA LEU A 142 -11.93 -14.55 10.70
C LEU A 142 -11.28 -13.18 10.47
N LYS A 143 -10.12 -12.97 11.08
CA LYS A 143 -9.29 -11.78 10.80
C LYS A 143 -9.05 -11.63 9.29
N PRO A 144 -9.39 -10.48 8.69
CA PRO A 144 -9.01 -10.16 7.31
C PRO A 144 -7.50 -10.02 7.16
N TRP A 145 -7.00 -10.36 5.97
CA TRP A 145 -5.60 -10.12 5.61
C TRP A 145 -5.40 -8.67 5.16
N PHE A 146 -4.41 -7.96 5.69
CA PHE A 146 -4.14 -6.57 5.38
C PHE A 146 -2.82 -6.39 4.62
N GLY A 147 -2.91 -5.78 3.43
CA GLY A 147 -1.74 -5.54 2.58
C GLY A 147 -1.50 -4.06 2.26
N PHE A 148 -0.28 -3.73 1.87
CA PHE A 148 0.08 -2.36 1.49
C PHE A 148 1.07 -2.34 0.31
N ILE A 149 0.93 -1.38 -0.60
CA ILE A 149 1.99 -1.05 -1.57
C ILE A 149 2.38 0.41 -1.41
N MET A 150 3.68 0.67 -1.32
CA MET A 150 4.25 2.01 -1.33
C MET A 150 5.23 2.17 -2.49
N LEU A 151 4.98 3.16 -3.38
CA LEU A 151 5.92 3.58 -4.42
C LEU A 151 6.53 4.95 -4.08
N VAL A 152 7.85 5.02 -3.95
CA VAL A 152 8.57 6.25 -3.60
C VAL A 152 9.45 6.69 -4.76
N GLU A 153 9.36 7.96 -5.15
CA GLU A 153 10.29 8.55 -6.11
C GLU A 153 11.73 8.44 -5.60
N ARG A 154 12.58 7.84 -6.42
CA ARG A 154 14.03 7.76 -6.23
C ARG A 154 14.65 9.04 -6.81
N ALA A 155 15.05 9.94 -5.93
CA ALA A 155 15.63 11.23 -6.28
C ALA A 155 16.69 11.62 -5.23
N PRO A 156 17.56 12.60 -5.51
CA PRO A 156 18.57 13.04 -4.53
C PRO A 156 17.98 13.35 -3.15
N GLY A 157 16.80 13.96 -3.09
CA GLY A 157 16.10 14.27 -1.84
C GLY A 157 15.61 13.06 -1.05
N SER A 158 15.24 11.96 -1.70
CA SER A 158 14.79 10.72 -1.03
C SER A 158 15.92 9.75 -0.71
N LEU A 159 17.07 9.90 -1.39
CA LEU A 159 18.29 9.12 -1.19
C LEU A 159 19.25 9.72 -0.16
N SER A 160 19.18 11.02 0.09
CA SER A 160 20.06 11.71 1.04
C SER A 160 19.75 11.32 2.48
N ALA A 161 20.81 11.16 3.29
CA ALA A 161 20.69 10.88 4.72
C ALA A 161 19.91 12.00 5.44
N VAL A 162 18.98 11.61 6.31
CA VAL A 162 18.14 12.54 7.07
C VAL A 162 18.63 12.61 8.50
N LYS A 163 18.89 13.83 8.98
CA LYS A 163 19.36 14.06 10.35
C LYS A 163 18.34 13.54 11.37
N VAL A 164 18.85 12.86 12.39
CA VAL A 164 18.09 12.56 13.61
C VAL A 164 18.09 13.81 14.49
N PRO A 165 16.95 14.20 15.11
CA PRO A 165 16.92 15.33 16.04
C PRO A 165 17.94 15.16 17.17
N LYS A 166 18.64 16.25 17.50
CA LYS A 166 19.59 16.29 18.63
C LYS A 166 18.88 16.78 19.88
N ASN A 167 19.49 16.55 21.05
CA ASN A 167 19.03 17.03 22.36
C ASN A 167 17.63 16.52 22.77
N MET A 168 17.24 15.33 22.30
CA MET A 168 16.06 14.66 22.83
C MET A 168 16.34 14.13 24.25
N PRO A 169 15.32 14.02 25.12
CA PRO A 169 15.50 13.46 26.48
C PRO A 169 16.01 12.02 26.50
N PHE A 170 15.81 11.28 25.40
CA PHE A 170 16.24 9.90 25.21
C PHE A 170 16.92 9.73 23.84
N PRO A 171 17.87 8.80 23.70
CA PRO A 171 18.50 8.53 22.41
C PRO A 171 17.47 7.99 21.42
N ALA A 172 17.60 8.37 20.15
CA ALA A 172 16.89 7.69 19.08
C ALA A 172 17.40 6.26 18.94
N ASP A 173 16.59 5.41 18.31
CA ASP A 173 17.07 4.11 17.84
C ASP A 173 18.20 4.30 16.82
N PRO A 174 19.40 3.72 17.04
CA PRO A 174 20.54 3.86 16.14
C PRO A 174 20.28 3.42 14.70
N ILE A 175 19.25 2.60 14.44
CA ILE A 175 18.87 2.19 13.08
C ILE A 175 18.54 3.37 12.15
N PHE A 176 18.16 4.53 12.72
CA PHE A 176 17.84 5.73 11.96
C PHE A 176 19.05 6.61 11.64
N GLU A 177 20.22 6.32 12.20
CA GLU A 177 21.45 7.06 11.93
C GLU A 177 21.89 6.84 10.48
N GLY A 178 22.06 7.94 9.72
CA GLY A 178 22.41 7.89 8.30
C GLY A 178 21.28 7.45 7.36
N ALA A 179 20.11 7.07 7.89
CA ALA A 179 18.99 6.62 7.06
C ALA A 179 18.43 7.76 6.18
N SER A 180 18.26 7.49 4.89
CA SER A 180 17.52 8.35 3.96
C SER A 180 16.01 8.23 4.13
N TYR A 181 15.19 9.00 3.40
CA TYR A 181 13.74 8.79 3.44
C TYR A 181 13.33 7.41 2.91
N ILE A 182 13.97 6.91 1.85
CA ILE A 182 13.78 5.53 1.39
C ILE A 182 14.20 4.54 2.49
N GLY A 183 15.34 4.78 3.15
CA GLY A 183 15.80 3.95 4.28
C GLY A 183 14.82 3.96 5.45
N ARG A 184 14.21 5.10 5.77
CA ARG A 184 13.19 5.22 6.83
C ARG A 184 11.89 4.50 6.46
N TYR A 185 11.46 4.53 5.19
CA TYR A 185 10.33 3.72 4.73
C TYR A 185 10.60 2.23 4.84
N LYS A 186 11.81 1.79 4.48
CA LYS A 186 12.24 0.41 4.65
C LYS A 186 12.13 -0.01 6.12
N ILE A 187 12.74 0.74 7.04
CA ILE A 187 12.68 0.46 8.49
C ILE A 187 11.23 0.44 8.98
N PHE A 188 10.43 1.42 8.56
CA PHE A 188 9.03 1.54 8.95
C PHE A 188 8.22 0.31 8.53
N PHE A 189 8.20 -0.04 7.24
CA PHE A 189 7.38 -1.15 6.77
C PHE A 189 7.91 -2.51 7.19
N GLU A 190 9.23 -2.69 7.36
CA GLU A 190 9.80 -3.90 7.97
C GLU A 190 9.26 -4.10 9.40
N ARG A 191 9.16 -3.03 10.19
CA ARG A 191 8.54 -3.08 11.52
C ARG A 191 7.05 -3.35 11.44
N MET A 192 6.31 -2.66 10.56
CA MET A 192 4.87 -2.85 10.45
C MET A 192 4.50 -4.31 10.11
N VAL A 193 5.25 -4.95 9.22
CA VAL A 193 5.04 -6.38 8.94
C VAL A 193 5.45 -7.25 10.12
N LYS A 194 6.63 -7.00 10.72
CA LYS A 194 7.14 -7.79 11.84
C LYS A 194 6.20 -7.77 13.06
N GLU A 195 5.57 -6.63 13.34
CA GLU A 195 4.65 -6.45 14.46
C GLU A 195 3.20 -6.87 14.11
N GLY A 196 2.95 -7.44 12.92
CA GLY A 196 1.64 -7.95 12.52
C GLY A 196 0.60 -6.86 12.19
N ASN A 197 1.04 -5.62 11.99
CA ASN A 197 0.15 -4.52 11.57
C ASN A 197 -0.33 -4.69 10.13
N TYR A 198 0.54 -5.23 9.27
CA TYR A 198 0.22 -5.67 7.92
C TYR A 198 0.73 -7.09 7.74
N ASP A 199 -0.01 -7.91 7.01
CA ASP A 199 0.40 -9.28 6.70
C ASP A 199 1.47 -9.30 5.60
N ALA A 200 1.43 -8.35 4.65
CA ALA A 200 2.52 -8.13 3.70
C ALA A 200 2.53 -6.70 3.14
N VAL A 201 3.73 -6.23 2.79
CA VAL A 201 3.93 -4.92 2.15
C VAL A 201 4.91 -5.04 0.99
N ALA A 202 4.66 -4.35 -0.11
CA ALA A 202 5.67 -4.09 -1.14
C ALA A 202 6.14 -2.63 -1.10
N LEU A 203 7.46 -2.42 -1.04
CA LEU A 203 8.10 -1.10 -1.11
C LEU A 203 8.91 -1.01 -2.40
N LEU A 204 8.47 -0.13 -3.30
CA LEU A 204 9.09 0.13 -4.59
C LEU A 204 9.72 1.52 -4.59
N THR A 205 10.86 1.65 -5.27
CA THR A 205 11.47 2.95 -5.55
C THR A 205 11.82 3.07 -7.02
N ALA A 206 11.43 4.15 -7.67
CA ALA A 206 11.71 4.36 -9.09
C ALA A 206 12.02 5.83 -9.37
N GLU A 207 12.89 6.10 -10.32
CA GLU A 207 13.10 7.46 -10.83
C GLU A 207 11.84 7.92 -11.58
N ALA A 208 11.54 9.22 -11.54
CA ALA A 208 10.37 9.75 -12.22
C ALA A 208 10.43 9.45 -13.73
N GLY A 209 9.33 8.93 -14.28
CA GLY A 209 9.24 8.55 -15.70
C GLY A 209 9.92 7.23 -16.06
N SER A 210 10.52 6.53 -15.09
CA SER A 210 11.18 5.25 -15.32
C SER A 210 10.26 4.07 -15.05
N GLU A 211 10.26 3.08 -15.94
CA GLU A 211 9.65 1.77 -15.70
C GLU A 211 10.47 0.92 -14.71
N TYR A 212 11.77 1.21 -14.57
CA TYR A 212 12.67 0.47 -13.71
C TYR A 212 12.49 0.90 -12.26
N PHE A 213 12.28 -0.10 -11.40
CA PHE A 213 12.17 0.08 -9.96
C PHE A 213 13.21 -0.77 -9.21
N ILE A 214 13.48 -0.35 -7.98
CA ILE A 214 14.34 -1.02 -7.00
C ILE A 214 13.51 -1.30 -5.76
N GLU A 215 13.62 -2.51 -5.24
CA GLU A 215 13.02 -2.97 -4.00
C GLU A 215 14.05 -2.86 -2.87
N PRO A 216 13.89 -1.93 -1.91
CA PRO A 216 14.92 -1.69 -0.88
C PRO A 216 15.08 -2.82 0.14
N SER A 217 14.17 -3.80 0.15
CA SER A 217 14.19 -4.92 1.07
C SER A 217 13.53 -6.15 0.47
N VAL A 218 14.17 -7.31 0.65
CA VAL A 218 13.65 -8.61 0.19
C VAL A 218 12.35 -8.99 0.90
N SER A 219 12.19 -8.61 2.18
CA SER A 219 10.95 -8.86 2.94
C SER A 219 9.81 -7.93 2.53
N LEU A 220 10.13 -6.82 1.84
CA LEU A 220 9.17 -5.86 1.29
C LEU A 220 9.10 -5.94 -0.25
N SER A 221 9.41 -7.10 -0.82
CA SER A 221 9.40 -7.30 -2.27
C SER A 221 8.02 -7.68 -2.79
N LEU A 222 7.78 -7.44 -4.07
CA LEU A 222 6.64 -7.92 -4.84
C LEU A 222 6.58 -9.43 -4.81
N ALA A 223 7.72 -10.13 -4.89
CA ALA A 223 7.75 -11.58 -4.78
C ALA A 223 7.20 -12.07 -3.43
N ASN A 224 7.57 -11.40 -2.32
CA ASN A 224 7.05 -11.73 -1.00
C ASN A 224 5.56 -11.38 -0.87
N LEU A 225 5.13 -10.24 -1.41
CA LEU A 225 3.72 -9.85 -1.46
C LEU A 225 2.88 -10.87 -2.24
N GLU A 226 3.32 -11.27 -3.43
CA GLU A 226 2.64 -12.27 -4.26
C GLU A 226 2.53 -13.62 -3.56
N ALA A 227 3.61 -14.07 -2.91
CA ALA A 227 3.62 -15.30 -2.13
C ALA A 227 2.61 -15.23 -0.96
N ALA A 228 2.56 -14.11 -0.25
CA ALA A 228 1.61 -13.90 0.85
C ALA A 228 0.14 -13.87 0.39
N ILE A 229 -0.14 -13.23 -0.75
CA ILE A 229 -1.48 -13.25 -1.38
C ILE A 229 -1.89 -14.69 -1.71
N ARG A 230 -1.02 -15.46 -2.38
CA ARG A 230 -1.29 -16.86 -2.72
C ARG A 230 -1.50 -17.73 -1.49
N ALA A 231 -0.72 -17.50 -0.42
CA ALA A 231 -0.90 -18.19 0.85
C ALA A 231 -2.27 -17.90 1.48
N ARG A 232 -2.73 -16.65 1.43
CA ARG A 232 -4.08 -16.29 1.91
C ARG A 232 -5.16 -16.97 1.09
N ILE A 233 -5.05 -16.98 -0.24
CA ILE A 233 -6.00 -17.68 -1.13
C ILE A 233 -6.03 -19.18 -0.78
N ALA A 234 -4.86 -19.82 -0.63
CA ALA A 234 -4.77 -21.23 -0.28
C ALA A 234 -5.40 -21.55 1.09
N TYR A 235 -5.20 -20.67 2.07
CA TYR A 235 -5.84 -20.79 3.38
C TYR A 235 -7.38 -20.76 3.25
N ILE A 236 -7.93 -19.77 2.54
CA ILE A 236 -9.40 -19.66 2.34
C ILE A 236 -9.95 -20.88 1.59
N LYS A 237 -9.27 -21.34 0.53
CA LYS A 237 -9.65 -22.54 -0.23
C LYS A 237 -9.69 -23.82 0.61
N SER A 238 -8.88 -23.87 1.67
CA SER A 238 -8.72 -25.08 2.48
C SER A 238 -9.73 -25.16 3.63
N LEU A 239 -10.43 -24.08 3.95
CA LEU A 239 -11.50 -24.09 4.94
C LEU A 239 -12.75 -24.77 4.33
N PRO A 240 -13.37 -25.74 5.02
CA PRO A 240 -14.72 -26.19 4.70
C PRO A 240 -15.70 -25.01 4.70
N ASP A 241 -16.66 -25.03 3.78
CA ASP A 241 -17.65 -23.94 3.63
C ASP A 241 -18.40 -23.64 4.93
N ASP A 242 -18.80 -24.67 5.69
CA ASP A 242 -19.50 -24.53 6.96
C ASP A 242 -18.65 -23.85 8.03
N VAL A 243 -17.37 -24.21 8.11
CA VAL A 243 -16.40 -23.57 9.01
C VAL A 243 -16.13 -22.13 8.59
N PHE A 244 -15.99 -21.86 7.29
CA PHE A 244 -15.79 -20.49 6.79
C PHE A 244 -16.99 -19.58 7.10
N ASP A 245 -18.19 -20.09 6.87
CA ASP A 245 -19.43 -19.35 7.14
C ASP A 245 -19.55 -19.06 8.65
N GLU A 246 -19.24 -20.02 9.54
CA GLU A 246 -19.24 -19.81 11.00
C GLU A 246 -18.20 -18.77 11.46
N LEU A 247 -17.00 -18.76 10.85
CA LEU A 247 -15.95 -17.79 11.21
C LEU A 247 -16.25 -16.36 10.72
N THR A 248 -17.17 -16.17 9.77
CA THR A 248 -17.34 -14.87 9.10
C THR A 248 -18.69 -14.20 9.33
N HIS A 249 -19.64 -14.90 9.97
CA HIS A 249 -20.97 -14.39 10.34
C HIS A 249 -21.05 -14.08 11.83
#